data_AF-A0A435YJM3-F1
#
_entry.id   AF-A0A435YJM3-F1
#
_cell.length_a   1.000
_cell.length_b   1.000
_cell.length_c   1.000
_cell.angle_alpha   90.00
_cell.angle_beta   90.00
_cell.angle_gamma   90.00
#
_symmetry.space_group_name_H-M   'P 1'
#
loop_
_entity.id
_entity.type
_entity.pdbx_description
1 polymer ?
#
loop_
_entity_poly.entity_id
_entity_poly.type
_entity_poly.pdbx_seq_one_letter_code
_entity_poly.pdbx_strand_id
1 'polypeptide(L)'
;MADQTSTANPWPADAGTSDLISPGRKRLGWALMAVATLGLLATIVLEILYKGSPDTIGFETWRPVVYAYVLWGVAIGVGQVLTRGEDGQRALFLLPALLFTIAMVIFPTLFGFYIALTDWNLSSFSGRRFNGLDNFWQMLGDPYYRNALFNM
;
A
#
# COMPACT_ATOMS: atom_id res chain seq x y z
N MET A 1 -1.02 -34.36 34.02
CA MET A 1 -1.03 -33.73 32.69
C MET A 1 0.00 -34.49 31.87
N ALA A 2 -0.45 -35.34 30.94
CA ALA A 2 0.46 -36.08 30.07
C ALA A 2 0.96 -35.11 28.98
N ASP A 3 2.26 -34.88 28.97
CA ASP A 3 2.97 -34.09 27.98
C ASP A 3 2.91 -34.86 26.65
N GLN A 4 2.09 -34.40 25.70
CA GLN A 4 2.05 -34.99 24.36
C GLN A 4 3.25 -34.46 23.56
N THR A 5 4.38 -35.14 23.68
CA THR A 5 5.50 -34.97 22.76
C THR A 5 5.10 -35.53 21.40
N SER A 6 4.80 -34.62 20.47
CA SER A 6 4.60 -34.97 19.06
C SER A 6 5.82 -35.72 18.55
N THR A 7 5.63 -36.99 18.15
CA THR A 7 6.67 -37.83 17.52
C THR A 7 6.75 -37.63 16.02
N ALA A 8 6.06 -36.62 15.47
CA ALA A 8 6.17 -36.28 14.07
C ALA A 8 7.60 -35.75 13.83
N ASN A 9 8.38 -36.49 13.04
CA ASN A 9 9.63 -35.98 12.50
C ASN A 9 9.30 -34.64 11.79
N PRO A 10 9.99 -33.53 12.08
CA PRO A 10 9.77 -32.27 11.40
C PRO A 10 9.78 -32.53 9.89
N TRP A 11 8.74 -32.06 9.20
CA TRP A 11 8.60 -32.29 7.77
C TRP A 11 9.89 -31.86 7.05
N PRO A 12 10.54 -32.73 6.25
CA PRO A 12 11.89 -32.49 5.74
C PRO A 12 11.97 -31.36 4.70
N ALA A 13 10.85 -30.74 4.30
CA ALA A 13 10.88 -29.64 3.33
C ALA A 13 11.44 -28.34 3.90
N ASP A 14 11.44 -28.15 5.22
CA ASP A 14 11.68 -26.82 5.79
C ASP A 14 13.17 -26.55 6.06
N ALA A 15 13.99 -27.60 6.15
CA ALA A 15 15.39 -27.52 6.58
C ALA A 15 16.42 -27.46 5.43
N GLY A 16 16.02 -27.64 4.17
CA GLY A 16 16.97 -27.88 3.06
C GLY A 16 17.08 -26.78 2.00
N THR A 17 16.04 -25.98 1.75
CA THR A 17 15.96 -25.18 0.51
C THR A 17 16.30 -23.70 0.70
N SER A 18 16.11 -23.13 1.89
CA SER A 18 16.47 -21.74 2.21
C SER A 18 17.98 -21.54 2.43
N ASP A 19 18.69 -22.58 2.89
CA ASP A 19 20.15 -22.60 3.09
C ASP A 19 20.98 -22.68 1.78
N LEU A 20 20.33 -22.92 0.63
CA LEU A 20 20.99 -23.00 -0.69
C LEU A 20 21.06 -21.67 -1.45
N ILE A 21 20.52 -20.58 -0.88
CA ILE A 21 20.50 -19.28 -1.57
C ILE A 21 21.85 -18.58 -1.43
N SER A 22 22.56 -18.38 -2.55
CA SER A 22 23.85 -17.72 -2.54
C SER A 22 23.75 -16.27 -2.01
N PRO A 23 24.76 -15.78 -1.25
CA PRO A 23 24.76 -14.41 -0.74
C PRO A 23 24.62 -13.34 -1.83
N GLY A 24 25.19 -13.59 -3.03
CA GLY A 24 25.08 -12.71 -4.18
C GLY A 24 23.64 -12.59 -4.70
N ARG A 25 22.91 -13.70 -4.78
CA ARG A 25 21.50 -13.71 -5.19
C ARG A 25 20.62 -12.95 -4.20
N LYS A 26 20.87 -13.13 -2.90
CA LYS A 26 20.15 -12.40 -1.83
C LYS A 26 20.43 -10.90 -1.89
N ARG A 27 21.68 -10.49 -2.06
CA ARG A 27 22.06 -9.06 -2.23
C ARG A 27 21.40 -8.44 -3.46
N LEU A 28 21.39 -9.15 -4.58
CA LEU A 28 20.72 -8.70 -5.80
C LEU A 28 19.23 -8.48 -5.58
N GLY A 29 18.54 -9.43 -4.95
CA GLY A 29 17.11 -9.30 -4.64
C GLY A 29 16.80 -8.11 -3.73
N TRP A 30 17.61 -7.90 -2.68
CA TRP A 30 17.48 -6.72 -1.82
C TRP A 30 17.74 -5.40 -2.55
N ALA A 31 18.80 -5.35 -3.37
CA ALA A 31 19.11 -4.17 -4.17
C ALA A 31 17.99 -3.83 -5.16
N LEU A 32 17.44 -4.85 -5.84
CA LEU A 32 16.30 -4.69 -6.75
C LEU A 32 15.08 -4.09 -6.03
N MET A 33 14.70 -4.66 -4.89
CA MET A 33 13.57 -4.17 -4.10
C MET A 33 13.81 -2.74 -3.59
N ALA A 34 15.02 -2.44 -3.13
CA ALA A 34 15.37 -1.11 -2.64
C ALA A 34 15.31 -0.06 -3.76
N VAL A 35 15.95 -0.34 -4.91
CA VAL A 35 15.94 0.57 -6.06
C VAL A 35 14.52 0.80 -6.57
N ALA A 36 13.72 -0.26 -6.71
CA ALA A 36 12.34 -0.14 -7.16
C ALA A 36 11.49 0.68 -6.16
N THR A 37 11.70 0.49 -4.85
CA THR A 37 10.98 1.25 -3.81
C THR A 37 11.37 2.72 -3.84
N LEU A 38 12.68 3.01 -3.95
CA LEU A 38 13.17 4.38 -4.10
C LEU A 38 12.62 5.03 -5.38
N GLY A 39 12.54 4.29 -6.48
CA GLY A 39 11.95 4.75 -7.72
C GLY A 39 10.48 5.15 -7.56
N LEU A 40 9.66 4.26 -6.97
CA LEU A 40 8.25 4.56 -6.68
C LEU A 40 8.09 5.79 -5.78
N LEU A 41 8.86 5.86 -4.69
CA LEU A 41 8.82 7.00 -3.78
C LEU A 41 9.22 8.30 -4.47
N ALA A 42 10.27 8.27 -5.30
CA ALA A 42 10.69 9.43 -6.08
C ALA A 42 9.58 9.87 -7.05
N THR A 43 8.92 8.95 -7.75
CA THR A 43 7.78 9.27 -8.63
C THR A 43 6.63 9.92 -7.85
N ILE A 44 6.29 9.40 -6.67
CA ILE A 44 5.23 9.97 -5.81
C ILE A 44 5.61 11.37 -5.31
N VAL A 45 6.85 11.56 -4.86
CA VAL A 45 7.34 12.85 -4.37
C VAL A 45 7.31 13.90 -5.49
N LEU A 46 7.77 13.56 -6.69
CA LEU A 46 7.72 14.46 -7.85
C LEU A 46 6.28 14.86 -8.18
N GLU A 47 5.33 13.92 -8.15
CA GLU A 47 3.91 14.21 -8.37
C GLU A 47 3.33 15.16 -7.31
N ILE A 48 3.67 14.96 -6.03
CA ILE A 48 3.21 15.83 -4.93
C ILE A 48 3.78 17.24 -5.09
N LEU A 49 5.06 17.36 -5.41
CA LEU A 49 5.73 18.66 -5.62
C LEU A 49 5.10 19.42 -6.78
N TYR A 50 4.84 18.74 -7.90
CA TYR A 50 4.21 19.33 -9.09
C TYR A 50 2.81 19.87 -8.81
N LYS A 51 2.01 19.18 -8.00
CA LYS A 51 0.68 19.66 -7.58
C LYS A 51 0.72 20.86 -6.64
N GLY A 52 1.82 21.03 -5.89
CA GLY A 52 2.02 22.19 -5.01
C GLY A 52 2.55 23.42 -5.74
N SER A 53 3.42 23.21 -6.72
CA SER A 53 4.05 24.26 -7.53
C SER A 53 4.20 23.78 -8.98
N PRO A 54 3.27 24.14 -9.89
CA PRO A 54 3.27 23.66 -11.28
C PRO A 54 4.51 24.02 -12.11
N ASP A 55 5.35 24.93 -11.63
CA ASP A 55 6.62 25.31 -12.26
C ASP A 55 7.76 24.30 -11.99
N THR A 56 7.51 23.23 -11.23
CA THR A 56 8.49 22.21 -10.88
C THR A 56 8.48 21.02 -11.85
N ILE A 57 9.53 20.20 -11.79
CA ILE A 57 9.61 18.97 -12.59
C ILE A 57 8.60 17.95 -12.02
N GLY A 58 7.68 17.47 -12.86
CA GLY A 58 6.73 16.43 -12.49
C GLY A 58 5.91 15.92 -13.67
N PHE A 59 4.71 15.39 -13.38
CA PHE A 59 3.84 14.77 -14.37
C PHE A 59 2.46 15.43 -14.39
N GLU A 60 1.91 15.63 -15.58
CA GLU A 60 0.56 16.20 -15.75
C GLU A 60 -0.57 15.22 -15.38
N THR A 61 -0.26 13.93 -15.30
CA THR A 61 -1.23 12.86 -15.11
C THR A 61 -0.73 11.83 -14.10
N TRP A 62 -1.66 11.12 -13.46
CA TRP A 62 -1.36 10.10 -12.45
C TRP A 62 -0.71 8.81 -13.00
N ARG A 63 -0.73 8.62 -14.33
CA ARG A 63 -0.29 7.37 -14.99
C ARG A 63 1.13 6.93 -14.62
N PRO A 64 2.14 7.81 -14.52
CA PRO A 64 3.49 7.43 -14.12
C PRO A 64 3.55 6.80 -12.74
N VAL A 65 2.75 7.26 -11.77
CA VAL A 65 2.66 6.64 -10.43
C VAL A 65 2.16 5.21 -10.54
N VAL A 66 1.16 4.94 -11.40
CA VAL A 66 0.65 3.59 -11.60
C VAL A 66 1.64 2.69 -12.31
N TYR A 67 2.37 3.20 -13.31
CA TYR A 67 3.44 2.43 -13.95
C TYR A 67 4.56 2.10 -12.96
N ALA A 68 4.99 3.07 -12.15
CA ALA A 68 5.97 2.87 -11.11
C ALA A 68 5.48 1.84 -10.06
N TYR A 69 4.20 1.89 -9.68
CA TYR A 69 3.60 0.95 -8.74
C TYR A 69 3.58 -0.48 -9.26
N VAL A 70 3.21 -0.69 -10.53
CA VAL A 70 3.22 -2.01 -11.17
C VAL A 70 4.64 -2.54 -11.29
N LEU A 71 5.59 -1.72 -11.77
CA LEU A 71 7.00 -2.10 -11.86
C LEU A 71 7.59 -2.46 -10.49
N TRP A 72 7.26 -1.67 -9.47
CA TRP A 72 7.63 -1.95 -8.08
C TRP A 72 7.04 -3.26 -7.57
N GLY A 73 5.76 -3.53 -7.84
CA GLY A 73 5.11 -4.79 -7.48
C GLY A 73 5.79 -6.02 -8.10
N VAL A 74 6.14 -5.93 -9.38
CA VAL A 74 6.92 -6.97 -10.08
C VAL A 74 8.31 -7.12 -9.46
N ALA A 75 9.00 -6.02 -9.17
CA ALA A 75 10.33 -6.03 -8.57
C ALA A 75 10.32 -6.64 -7.15
N ILE A 76 9.28 -6.38 -6.34
CA ILE A 76 9.09 -7.07 -5.07
C ILE A 76 8.88 -8.56 -5.30
N GLY A 77 8.00 -8.95 -6.22
CA GLY A 77 7.75 -10.36 -6.51
C GLY A 77 9.04 -11.10 -6.88
N VAL A 78 9.83 -10.55 -7.80
CA VAL A 78 11.15 -11.10 -8.17
C VAL A 78 12.10 -11.09 -6.97
N GLY A 79 12.16 -10.00 -6.21
CA GLY A 79 13.00 -9.88 -5.02
C GLY A 79 12.67 -10.92 -3.94
N GLN A 80 11.40 -11.26 -3.73
CA GLN A 80 10.97 -12.32 -2.81
C GLN A 80 11.53 -13.67 -3.26
N VAL A 81 11.41 -14.03 -4.54
CA VAL A 81 11.95 -15.31 -5.07
C VAL A 81 13.48 -15.34 -5.04
N LEU A 82 14.14 -14.20 -5.24
CA LEU A 82 15.60 -14.11 -5.17
C LEU A 82 16.13 -14.24 -3.73
N THR A 83 15.42 -13.69 -2.75
CA THR A 83 15.87 -13.63 -1.35
C THR A 83 15.39 -14.80 -0.49
N ARG A 84 14.25 -15.41 -0.82
CA ARG A 84 13.56 -16.43 -0.01
C ARG A 84 13.28 -17.75 -0.74
N GLY A 85 13.62 -17.87 -2.03
CA GLY A 85 13.46 -19.12 -2.77
C GLY A 85 12.01 -19.58 -2.85
N GLU A 86 11.72 -20.80 -2.38
CA GLU A 86 10.38 -21.42 -2.37
C GLU A 86 9.37 -20.63 -1.54
N ASP A 87 9.77 -20.09 -0.38
CA ASP A 87 8.91 -19.22 0.41
C ASP A 87 8.58 -17.91 -0.32
N GLY A 88 9.53 -17.42 -1.15
CA GLY A 88 9.30 -16.30 -2.04
C GLY A 88 8.27 -16.61 -3.12
N GLN A 89 8.26 -17.84 -3.65
CA GLN A 89 7.24 -18.29 -4.61
C GLN A 89 5.87 -18.42 -3.97
N ARG A 90 5.80 -18.92 -2.73
CA ARG A 90 4.54 -18.94 -1.96
C ARG A 90 3.99 -17.53 -1.76
N ALA A 91 4.86 -16.55 -1.50
CA ALA A 91 4.45 -15.15 -1.38
C ALA A 91 3.86 -14.59 -2.68
N LEU A 92 4.31 -15.03 -3.86
CA LEU A 92 3.76 -14.60 -5.16
C LEU A 92 2.29 -14.97 -5.34
N PHE A 93 1.77 -15.97 -4.62
CA PHE A 93 0.36 -16.31 -4.66
C PHE A 93 -0.52 -15.19 -4.09
N LEU A 94 -0.11 -14.59 -2.98
CA LEU A 94 -0.86 -13.53 -2.29
C LEU A 94 -0.54 -12.14 -2.84
N LEU A 95 0.72 -11.92 -3.27
CA LEU A 95 1.26 -10.60 -3.55
C LEU A 95 0.44 -9.77 -4.56
N PRO A 96 -0.03 -10.33 -5.71
CA PRO A 96 -0.87 -9.57 -6.64
C PRO A 96 -2.19 -9.10 -6.03
N ALA A 97 -2.88 -9.98 -5.29
CA ALA A 97 -4.14 -9.64 -4.63
C ALA A 97 -3.95 -8.59 -3.53
N LEU A 98 -2.86 -8.69 -2.78
CA LEU A 98 -2.50 -7.70 -1.76
C LEU A 98 -2.22 -6.33 -2.38
N LEU A 99 -1.40 -6.27 -3.43
CA LEU A 99 -1.10 -5.02 -4.13
C LEU A 99 -2.37 -4.40 -4.72
N PHE A 100 -3.21 -5.20 -5.36
CA PHE A 100 -4.49 -4.74 -5.87
C PHE A 100 -5.39 -4.18 -4.76
N THR A 101 -5.48 -4.86 -3.61
CA THR A 101 -6.24 -4.40 -2.45
C THR A 101 -5.71 -3.08 -1.91
N ILE A 102 -4.39 -2.92 -1.81
CA ILE A 102 -3.77 -1.66 -1.40
C ILE A 102 -4.18 -0.53 -2.36
N ALA A 103 -4.10 -0.76 -3.66
CA ALA A 103 -4.38 0.25 -4.67
C ALA A 103 -5.88 0.62 -4.78
N MET A 104 -6.77 -0.38 -4.72
CA MET A 104 -8.20 -0.19 -5.01
C MET A 104 -9.07 -0.01 -3.77
N VAL A 105 -8.64 -0.48 -2.60
CA VAL A 105 -9.41 -0.38 -1.36
C VAL A 105 -8.73 0.58 -0.40
N ILE A 106 -7.49 0.29 -0.02
CA ILE A 106 -6.82 1.05 1.04
C ILE A 106 -6.59 2.50 0.61
N PHE A 107 -6.07 2.73 -0.60
CA PHE A 107 -5.81 4.09 -1.09
C PHE A 107 -7.10 4.96 -1.16
N PRO A 108 -8.21 4.54 -1.81
CA PRO A 108 -9.43 5.33 -1.83
C PRO A 108 -10.04 5.53 -0.44
N THR A 109 -9.96 4.54 0.45
CA THR A 109 -10.46 4.67 1.83
C THR A 109 -9.70 5.75 2.60
N LEU A 110 -8.37 5.76 2.53
CA LEU A 110 -7.55 6.80 3.17
C LEU A 110 -7.81 8.18 2.55
N PHE A 111 -8.01 8.25 1.24
CA PHE A 111 -8.35 9.50 0.57
C PHE A 111 -9.74 10.02 0.96
N GLY A 112 -10.73 9.12 1.09
CA GLY A 112 -12.06 9.45 1.59
C GLY A 112 -12.02 9.97 3.02
N PHE A 113 -11.20 9.35 3.88
CA PHE A 113 -10.96 9.82 5.24
C PHE A 113 -10.32 11.21 5.26
N TYR A 114 -9.34 11.47 4.39
CA TYR A 114 -8.76 12.81 4.23
C TYR A 114 -9.82 13.85 3.82
N ILE A 115 -10.69 13.52 2.85
CA ILE A 115 -11.80 14.41 2.47
C ILE A 115 -12.74 14.65 3.65
N ALA A 116 -13.09 13.61 4.42
CA ALA A 116 -13.97 13.74 5.57
C ALA A 116 -13.41 14.68 6.65
N LEU A 117 -12.09 14.84 6.74
CA LEU A 117 -11.41 15.78 7.66
C LEU A 117 -11.21 17.19 7.09
N THR A 118 -11.80 17.46 5.93
CA THR A 118 -11.59 18.71 5.21
C THR A 118 -12.93 19.35 4.86
N ASP A 119 -13.06 20.66 5.03
CA ASP A 119 -14.15 21.44 4.45
C ASP A 119 -13.92 21.51 2.95
N TRP A 120 -14.76 20.78 2.21
CA TRP A 120 -14.68 20.73 0.76
C TRP A 120 -16.07 20.76 0.12
N ASN A 121 -16.30 21.81 -0.65
CA ASN A 121 -17.42 21.92 -1.55
C ASN A 121 -16.91 22.05 -2.99
N LEU A 122 -17.41 21.22 -3.91
CA LEU A 122 -17.01 21.23 -5.33
C LEU A 122 -17.36 22.55 -6.03
N SER A 123 -18.34 23.30 -5.52
CA SER A 123 -18.72 24.63 -6.04
C SER A 123 -18.04 25.79 -5.30
N SER A 124 -17.16 25.52 -4.33
CA SER A 124 -16.46 26.57 -3.58
C SER A 124 -15.31 27.15 -4.38
N PHE A 125 -15.29 28.48 -4.49
CA PHE A 125 -14.15 29.22 -5.05
C PHE A 125 -12.92 29.23 -4.12
N SER A 126 -13.08 28.87 -2.85
CA SER A 126 -12.03 28.99 -1.82
C SER A 126 -11.20 27.73 -1.60
N GLY A 127 -11.27 26.76 -2.51
CA GLY A 127 -10.49 25.53 -2.44
C GLY A 127 -10.87 24.65 -1.24
N ARG A 128 -10.03 23.64 -0.98
CA ARG A 128 -10.20 22.69 0.11
C ARG A 128 -9.50 23.20 1.38
N ARG A 129 -10.14 23.14 2.56
CA ARG A 129 -9.52 23.59 3.83
C ARG A 129 -9.63 22.55 4.94
N PHE A 130 -8.50 22.18 5.55
CA PHE A 130 -8.51 21.20 6.64
C PHE A 130 -9.24 21.78 7.87
N ASN A 131 -10.30 21.11 8.31
CA ASN A 131 -11.13 21.50 9.45
C ASN A 131 -11.22 20.39 10.52
N GLY A 132 -10.41 19.33 10.40
CA GLY A 132 -10.34 18.30 11.42
C GLY A 132 -11.65 17.52 11.55
N LEU A 133 -12.21 17.44 12.76
CA LEU A 133 -13.41 16.65 13.03
C LEU A 133 -14.72 17.45 12.95
N ASP A 134 -14.67 18.71 12.53
CA ASP A 134 -15.85 19.59 12.51
C ASP A 134 -17.01 19.00 11.70
N ASN A 135 -16.72 18.39 10.55
CA ASN A 135 -17.71 17.70 9.72
C ASN A 135 -18.43 16.57 10.48
N PHE A 136 -17.70 15.82 11.32
CA PHE A 136 -18.28 14.75 12.12
C PHE A 136 -19.17 15.30 13.23
N TRP A 137 -18.74 16.35 13.93
CA TRP A 137 -19.54 16.98 14.97
C TRP A 137 -20.81 17.64 14.41
N GLN A 138 -20.71 18.27 13.25
CA GLN A 138 -21.86 18.85 12.55
C GLN A 138 -22.87 17.77 12.17
N MET A 139 -22.41 16.69 11.53
CA MET A 139 -23.26 15.55 11.14
C MET A 139 -23.90 14.88 12.36
N LEU A 140 -23.13 14.63 13.42
CA LEU A 140 -23.64 14.07 14.66
C LEU A 140 -24.61 15.02 15.34
N GLY A 141 -24.53 16.33 15.17
CA GLY A 141 -25.47 17.32 15.70
C GLY A 141 -26.76 17.46 14.91
N ASP A 142 -26.81 16.99 13.67
CA ASP A 142 -27.93 17.16 12.75
C ASP A 142 -29.10 16.21 13.07
N PRO A 143 -30.29 16.73 13.43
CA PRO A 143 -31.48 15.90 13.65
C PRO A 143 -31.87 15.07 12.44
N TYR A 144 -31.69 15.56 11.21
CA TYR A 144 -32.02 14.83 9.99
C TYR A 144 -31.11 13.61 9.81
N TYR A 145 -29.81 13.79 10.05
CA TYR A 145 -28.84 12.68 9.97
C TYR A 145 -29.16 11.59 11.01
N ARG A 146 -29.43 11.98 12.26
CA ARG A 146 -29.80 11.03 13.31
C ARG A 146 -31.10 10.29 12.97
N ASN A 147 -32.11 11.00 12.49
CA ASN A 147 -33.37 10.39 12.09
C ASN A 147 -33.16 9.38 10.95
N ALA A 148 -32.34 9.70 9.95
CA ALA A 148 -32.03 8.81 8.84
C ALA A 148 -31.27 7.53 9.27
N LEU A 149 -30.44 7.60 10.31
CA LEU A 149 -29.74 6.43 10.85
C LEU A 149 -30.68 5.40 11.48
N PHE A 150 -31.79 5.83 12.08
CA PHE A 150 -32.71 4.96 12.81
C PHE A 150 -34.00 4.65 12.05
N ASN A 151 -34.40 5.46 11.07
CA ASN A 151 -35.49 5.17 10.13
C ASN A 151 -35.00 4.39 8.90
N MET A 152 -34.29 3.28 9.14
CA MET A 152 -34.01 2.29 8.08
C MET A 152 -35.24 1.42 7.80
#